data_AF-A0A914GRC0-F1
#
_entry.id   AF-A0A914GRC0-F1
#
_cell.length_a   1.000
_cell.length_b   1.000
_cell.length_c   1.000
_cell.angle_alpha   90.00
_cell.angle_beta   90.00
_cell.angle_gamma   90.00
#
_symmetry.space_group_name_H-M   'P 1'
#
loop_
_entity.id
_entity.type
_entity.pdbx_description
1 polymer ?
#
loop_
_entity_poly.entity_id
_entity_poly.type
_entity_poly.pdbx_seq_one_letter_code
_entity_poly.pdbx_strand_id
1 'polypeptide(L)'
;MTAEERVRNVLNNCETTITETNELAITLKEKANQFFKDEMYDVASELYTKCIELDPTTAYYYGNRSFAYLRRELYGLALADADSALELDPTYVKAYYRRASANMALSKFKLALVDYDLVRKMCPGNRDAQAKFEACQKMVRRIAFEKAIASDHSSISVADSIKLEDFVIESDYSGPHLEEESVSVEFMEEMIATFKDQRKLHTKYAYKILLAIRKFLIEVPSLINVEVPDKQKFTICGDVHESNPYLFNGDFVDRGSFSVETIFTLFGFKLLLPNHFFMSRGNHESDVMNKMYGFEGEVKSKYSAKMAELFTEIFNYLPLCHVINSKIFVCHGGLFKEDGVTLEKIRKTNRNRQPPEDGIMCDLLWSDPQEMVGYSPSKRGVGIQFGPDVTQRFLAENDLLYVVRSHEVKPDGYESHHEGKCWTIFSAPNYCDTIGNKGAFITFTGDSLYPPKVHSFEAVPHPTVRPMQYASSMLSFLS
;
A
#
# COMPACT_ATOMS: atom_id res chain seq x y z
N MET A 1 -13.84 -16.25 -14.46
CA MET A 1 -14.84 -15.20 -14.70
C MET A 1 -14.44 -13.96 -13.95
N THR A 2 -14.27 -12.85 -14.66
CA THR A 2 -13.96 -11.52 -14.10
C THR A 2 -15.14 -11.00 -13.27
N ALA A 3 -14.91 -9.95 -12.48
CA ALA A 3 -15.97 -9.28 -11.72
C ALA A 3 -17.09 -8.78 -12.64
N GLU A 4 -16.72 -8.13 -13.75
CA GLU A 4 -17.66 -7.62 -14.76
C GLU A 4 -18.52 -8.71 -15.38
N GLU A 5 -17.92 -9.86 -15.72
CA GLU A 5 -18.66 -11.01 -16.24
C GLU A 5 -19.66 -11.55 -15.22
N ARG A 6 -19.26 -11.61 -13.94
CA ARG A 6 -20.15 -12.04 -12.85
C ARG A 6 -21.33 -11.08 -12.69
N VAL A 7 -21.06 -9.77 -12.63
CA VAL A 7 -22.09 -8.73 -12.53
C VAL A 7 -23.04 -8.81 -13.71
N ARG A 8 -22.52 -8.87 -14.95
CA ARG A 8 -23.33 -8.98 -16.17
C ARG A 8 -24.23 -10.22 -16.16
N ASN A 9 -23.70 -11.37 -15.75
CA ASN A 9 -24.49 -12.60 -15.66
C ASN A 9 -25.60 -12.50 -14.61
N VAL A 10 -25.33 -11.86 -13.47
CA VAL A 10 -26.37 -11.62 -12.44
C VAL A 10 -27.47 -10.70 -12.98
N LEU A 11 -27.09 -9.60 -13.62
CA LEU A 11 -28.05 -8.64 -14.20
C LEU A 11 -28.93 -9.29 -15.25
N ASN A 12 -28.34 -9.99 -16.24
CA ASN A 12 -29.09 -10.67 -17.28
C ASN A 12 -30.10 -11.68 -16.72
N ASN A 13 -29.73 -12.42 -15.67
CA ASN A 13 -30.64 -13.41 -15.06
C ASN A 13 -31.78 -12.75 -14.27
N CYS A 14 -31.53 -11.62 -13.62
CA CYS A 14 -32.56 -10.91 -12.86
C CYS A 14 -33.50 -10.11 -13.78
N GLU A 15 -32.97 -9.37 -14.76
CA GLU A 15 -33.76 -8.52 -15.66
C GLU A 15 -34.65 -9.32 -16.62
N THR A 16 -34.31 -10.57 -16.91
CA THR A 16 -35.16 -11.48 -17.71
C THR A 16 -36.39 -11.98 -16.97
N THR A 17 -36.39 -11.89 -15.63
CA THR A 17 -37.45 -12.48 -14.78
C THR A 17 -38.21 -11.44 -13.96
N ILE A 18 -37.61 -10.27 -13.71
CA ILE A 18 -38.19 -9.20 -12.89
C ILE A 18 -38.32 -7.93 -13.73
N THR A 19 -39.54 -7.43 -13.86
CA THR A 19 -39.84 -6.22 -14.64
C THR A 19 -40.11 -5.00 -13.77
N GLU A 20 -40.45 -5.18 -12.49
CA GLU A 20 -40.64 -4.07 -11.55
C GLU A 20 -39.31 -3.58 -10.98
N THR A 21 -39.02 -2.28 -11.16
CA THR A 21 -37.76 -1.63 -10.74
C THR A 21 -37.45 -1.84 -9.25
N ASN A 22 -38.46 -1.73 -8.38
CA ASN A 22 -38.30 -1.89 -6.94
C ASN A 22 -37.95 -3.33 -6.54
N GLU A 23 -38.62 -4.31 -7.16
CA GLU A 23 -38.36 -5.74 -6.92
C GLU A 23 -36.97 -6.13 -7.45
N LEU A 24 -36.55 -5.54 -8.57
CA LEU A 24 -35.21 -5.75 -9.13
C LEU A 24 -34.13 -5.22 -8.19
N ALA A 25 -34.29 -3.99 -7.66
CA ALA A 25 -33.33 -3.40 -6.73
C ALA A 25 -33.19 -4.22 -5.43
N ILE A 26 -34.30 -4.73 -4.89
CA ILE A 26 -34.30 -5.61 -3.71
C ILE A 26 -33.55 -6.92 -4.00
N THR A 27 -33.84 -7.54 -5.14
CA THR A 27 -33.20 -8.79 -5.56
C THR A 27 -31.69 -8.62 -5.77
N LEU A 28 -31.28 -7.55 -6.47
CA LEU A 28 -29.87 -7.24 -6.69
C LEU A 28 -29.12 -6.98 -5.38
N LYS A 29 -29.76 -6.31 -4.41
CA LYS A 29 -29.20 -6.11 -3.06
C LYS A 29 -28.97 -7.44 -2.35
N GLU A 30 -29.88 -8.41 -2.46
CA GLU A 30 -29.68 -9.73 -1.86
C GLU A 30 -28.52 -10.49 -2.48
N LYS A 31 -28.37 -10.42 -3.80
CA LYS A 31 -27.20 -10.96 -4.51
C LYS A 31 -25.92 -10.25 -4.06
N ALA A 32 -25.92 -8.92 -3.97
CA ALA A 32 -24.79 -8.13 -3.51
C ALA A 32 -24.39 -8.50 -2.07
N ASN A 33 -25.36 -8.67 -1.17
CA ASN A 33 -25.13 -9.14 0.20
C ASN A 33 -24.49 -10.54 0.23
N GLN A 34 -24.91 -11.42 -0.68
CA GLN A 34 -24.33 -12.77 -0.77
C GLN A 34 -22.88 -12.71 -1.27
N PHE A 35 -22.61 -11.99 -2.36
CA PHE A 35 -21.24 -11.78 -2.84
C PHE A 35 -20.35 -11.11 -1.78
N PHE A 36 -20.90 -10.18 -0.99
CA PHE A 36 -20.18 -9.59 0.14
C PHE A 36 -19.79 -10.63 1.20
N LYS A 37 -20.70 -11.55 1.55
CA LYS A 37 -20.42 -12.65 2.49
C LYS A 37 -19.38 -13.63 1.95
N ASP A 38 -19.40 -13.83 0.64
CA ASP A 38 -18.44 -14.66 -0.09
C ASP A 38 -17.12 -13.92 -0.36
N GLU A 39 -16.93 -12.75 0.27
CA GLU A 39 -15.74 -11.89 0.18
C GLU A 39 -15.43 -11.33 -1.22
N MET A 40 -16.40 -11.41 -2.13
CA MET A 40 -16.34 -10.84 -3.48
C MET A 40 -16.81 -9.37 -3.47
N TYR A 41 -16.03 -8.53 -2.79
CA TYR A 41 -16.39 -7.13 -2.52
C TYR A 41 -16.48 -6.26 -3.78
N ASP A 42 -15.72 -6.58 -4.80
CA ASP A 42 -15.75 -5.93 -6.11
C ASP A 42 -17.10 -6.12 -6.79
N VAL A 43 -17.54 -7.38 -6.95
CA VAL A 43 -18.86 -7.73 -7.49
C VAL A 43 -19.98 -7.16 -6.63
N ALA A 44 -19.86 -7.26 -5.31
CA ALA A 44 -20.84 -6.69 -4.39
C ALA A 44 -21.00 -5.18 -4.58
N SER A 45 -19.88 -4.43 -4.68
CA SER A 45 -19.91 -2.99 -4.87
C SER A 45 -20.59 -2.56 -6.17
N GLU A 46 -20.34 -3.28 -7.27
CA GLU A 46 -20.98 -3.02 -8.57
C GLU A 46 -22.49 -3.32 -8.54
N LEU A 47 -22.90 -4.41 -7.88
CA LEU A 47 -24.33 -4.71 -7.73
C LEU A 47 -25.04 -3.68 -6.85
N TYR A 48 -24.40 -3.15 -5.79
CA TYR A 48 -24.97 -2.03 -5.05
C TYR A 48 -25.04 -0.74 -5.88
N THR A 49 -24.09 -0.50 -6.78
CA THR A 49 -24.18 0.61 -7.74
C THR A 49 -25.44 0.47 -8.60
N LYS A 50 -25.75 -0.74 -9.08
CA LYS A 50 -27.02 -0.99 -9.79
C LYS A 50 -28.25 -0.80 -8.92
N CYS A 51 -28.21 -1.16 -7.64
CA CYS A 51 -29.30 -0.85 -6.72
C CYS A 51 -29.54 0.67 -6.61
N ILE A 52 -28.48 1.47 -6.52
CA ILE A 52 -28.54 2.94 -6.41
C ILE A 52 -29.02 3.58 -7.72
N GLU A 53 -28.60 3.06 -8.88
CA GLU A 53 -29.11 3.51 -10.18
C GLU A 53 -30.63 3.30 -10.32
N LEU A 54 -31.15 2.20 -9.77
CA LEU A 54 -32.59 1.87 -9.80
C LEU A 54 -33.40 2.64 -8.74
N ASP A 55 -32.85 2.81 -7.53
CA ASP A 55 -33.44 3.59 -6.44
C ASP A 55 -32.36 4.37 -5.68
N PRO A 56 -32.15 5.66 -6.03
CA PRO A 56 -31.12 6.48 -5.41
C PRO A 56 -31.53 7.06 -4.05
N THR A 57 -32.76 6.82 -3.59
CA THR A 57 -33.31 7.41 -2.34
C THR A 57 -33.12 6.53 -1.11
N THR A 58 -32.63 5.31 -1.29
CA THR A 58 -32.49 4.33 -0.23
C THR A 58 -31.10 4.36 0.42
N ALA A 59 -31.03 4.86 1.66
CA ALA A 59 -29.79 5.06 2.43
C ALA A 59 -28.94 3.79 2.60
N TYR A 60 -29.56 2.63 2.83
CA TYR A 60 -28.81 1.41 3.14
C TYR A 60 -28.06 0.83 1.92
N TYR A 61 -28.40 1.21 0.68
CA TYR A 61 -27.61 0.82 -0.49
C TYR A 61 -26.23 1.48 -0.45
N TYR A 62 -26.19 2.79 -0.19
CA TYR A 62 -24.95 3.53 0.01
C TYR A 62 -24.18 3.01 1.22
N GLY A 63 -24.84 2.75 2.35
CA GLY A 63 -24.18 2.18 3.53
C GLY A 63 -23.52 0.82 3.29
N ASN A 64 -24.17 -0.06 2.51
CA ASN A 64 -23.62 -1.36 2.18
C ASN A 64 -22.50 -1.27 1.14
N ARG A 65 -22.62 -0.37 0.14
CA ARG A 65 -21.55 -0.12 -0.83
C ARG A 65 -20.33 0.56 -0.19
N SER A 66 -20.54 1.49 0.73
CA SER A 66 -19.51 2.05 1.61
C SER A 66 -18.77 0.94 2.35
N PHE A 67 -19.49 -0.05 2.87
CA PHE A 67 -18.85 -1.19 3.52
C PHE A 67 -18.01 -2.04 2.55
N ALA A 68 -18.51 -2.29 1.34
CA ALA A 68 -17.74 -2.96 0.29
C ALA A 68 -16.48 -2.16 -0.06
N TYR A 69 -16.56 -0.84 -0.15
CA TYR A 69 -15.42 0.04 -0.37
C TYR A 69 -14.41 0.01 0.78
N LEU A 70 -14.83 -0.05 2.05
CA LEU A 70 -13.92 -0.25 3.18
C LEU A 70 -13.12 -1.55 3.04
N ARG A 71 -13.77 -2.65 2.64
CA ARG A 71 -13.13 -3.95 2.43
C ARG A 71 -12.18 -3.97 1.23
N ARG A 72 -12.37 -3.05 0.29
CA ARG A 72 -11.50 -2.80 -0.87
C ARG A 72 -10.53 -1.63 -0.68
N GLU A 73 -10.53 -1.01 0.50
CA GLU A 73 -9.64 0.10 0.85
C GLU A 73 -9.85 1.38 0.05
N LEU A 74 -11.03 1.51 -0.54
CA LEU A 74 -11.48 2.69 -1.25
C LEU A 74 -12.10 3.65 -0.24
N TYR A 75 -11.31 4.10 0.74
CA TYR A 75 -11.81 4.84 1.90
C TYR A 75 -12.45 6.18 1.55
N GLY A 76 -12.00 6.82 0.47
CA GLY A 76 -12.61 8.04 -0.06
C GLY A 76 -14.03 7.79 -0.58
N LEU A 77 -14.21 6.71 -1.36
CA LEU A 77 -15.53 6.29 -1.81
C LEU A 77 -16.41 5.82 -0.63
N ALA A 78 -15.82 5.13 0.35
CA ALA A 78 -16.52 4.72 1.55
C ALA A 78 -17.04 5.91 2.36
N LEU A 79 -16.23 6.98 2.51
CA LEU A 79 -16.65 8.23 3.13
C LEU A 79 -17.82 8.87 2.37
N ALA A 80 -17.67 9.05 1.05
CA ALA A 80 -18.69 9.69 0.23
C ALA A 80 -20.04 8.95 0.26
N ASP A 81 -20.02 7.61 0.19
CA ASP A 81 -21.25 6.82 0.32
C ASP A 81 -21.82 6.85 1.74
N ALA A 82 -20.97 6.88 2.77
CA ALA A 82 -21.47 7.02 4.15
C ALA A 82 -22.11 8.40 4.38
N ASP A 83 -21.55 9.47 3.81
CA ASP A 83 -22.14 10.80 3.83
C ASP A 83 -23.48 10.82 3.09
N SER A 84 -23.54 10.26 1.87
CA SER A 84 -24.78 10.15 1.08
C SER A 84 -25.86 9.38 1.84
N ALA A 85 -25.49 8.29 2.52
CA ALA A 85 -26.41 7.51 3.35
C ALA A 85 -26.97 8.34 4.52
N LEU A 86 -26.17 9.21 5.13
CA LEU A 86 -26.57 10.07 6.25
C LEU A 86 -27.36 11.30 5.81
N GLU A 87 -27.15 11.80 4.59
CA GLU A 87 -28.01 12.82 3.98
C GLU A 87 -29.42 12.29 3.73
N LEU A 88 -29.54 11.03 3.30
CA LEU A 88 -30.82 10.36 3.09
C LEU A 88 -31.50 9.94 4.39
N ASP A 89 -30.75 9.38 5.34
CA ASP A 89 -31.24 8.96 6.66
C ASP A 89 -30.23 9.29 7.77
N PRO A 90 -30.40 10.44 8.46
CA PRO A 90 -29.53 10.84 9.57
C PRO A 90 -29.59 9.91 10.79
N THR A 91 -30.56 9.00 10.85
CA THR A 91 -30.73 8.03 11.94
C THR A 91 -30.04 6.69 11.64
N TYR A 92 -29.48 6.53 10.45
CA TYR A 92 -28.86 5.29 10.01
C TYR A 92 -27.50 5.05 10.67
N VAL A 93 -27.52 4.44 11.86
CA VAL A 93 -26.36 4.17 12.72
C VAL A 93 -25.19 3.51 11.98
N LYS A 94 -25.46 2.58 11.05
CA LYS A 94 -24.41 1.88 10.29
C LYS A 94 -23.58 2.83 9.43
N ALA A 95 -24.16 3.90 8.87
CA ALA A 95 -23.39 4.84 8.07
C ALA A 95 -22.38 5.64 8.90
N TYR A 96 -22.73 6.04 10.14
CA TYR A 96 -21.75 6.63 11.06
C TYR A 96 -20.62 5.65 11.38
N TYR A 97 -20.91 4.38 11.60
CA TYR A 97 -19.86 3.36 11.73
C TYR A 97 -18.96 3.33 10.50
N ARG A 98 -19.53 3.26 9.28
CA ARG A 98 -18.72 3.20 8.06
C ARG A 98 -17.87 4.44 7.85
N ARG A 99 -18.41 5.63 8.12
CA ARG A 99 -17.69 6.90 8.05
C ARG A 99 -16.56 6.97 9.09
N ALA A 100 -16.82 6.54 10.32
CA ALA A 100 -15.80 6.45 11.36
C ALA A 100 -14.67 5.51 10.96
N SER A 101 -15.00 4.32 10.44
CA SER A 101 -14.05 3.31 9.96
C SER A 101 -13.18 3.83 8.82
N ALA A 102 -13.77 4.54 7.85
CA ALA A 102 -13.00 5.13 6.76
C ALA A 102 -12.06 6.24 7.26
N ASN A 103 -12.54 7.08 8.19
CA ASN A 103 -11.69 8.08 8.84
C ASN A 103 -10.56 7.45 9.68
N MET A 104 -10.79 6.31 10.33
CA MET A 104 -9.73 5.56 11.03
C MET A 104 -8.64 5.11 10.06
N ALA A 105 -9.03 4.52 8.92
CA ALA A 105 -8.09 4.08 7.89
C ALA A 105 -7.29 5.25 7.29
N LEU A 106 -7.92 6.41 7.17
CA LEU A 106 -7.30 7.65 6.69
C LEU A 106 -6.53 8.43 7.76
N SER A 107 -6.31 7.86 8.94
CA SER A 107 -5.67 8.53 10.10
C SER A 107 -6.37 9.79 10.59
N LYS A 108 -7.62 10.03 10.17
CA LYS A 108 -8.46 11.14 10.61
C LYS A 108 -9.13 10.80 11.94
N PHE A 109 -8.33 10.40 12.93
CA PHE A 109 -8.79 9.83 14.20
C PHE A 109 -9.73 10.76 14.99
N LYS A 110 -9.55 12.08 14.89
CA LYS A 110 -10.46 13.04 15.51
C LYS A 110 -11.85 13.03 14.89
N LEU A 111 -11.94 12.92 13.56
CA LEU A 111 -13.22 12.81 12.84
C LEU A 111 -13.88 11.47 13.15
N ALA A 112 -13.11 10.38 13.14
CA ALA A 112 -13.61 9.06 13.52
C ALA A 112 -14.16 9.03 14.95
N LEU A 113 -13.50 9.70 15.90
CA LEU A 113 -13.94 9.76 17.29
C LEU A 113 -15.31 10.44 17.44
N VAL A 114 -15.59 11.48 16.64
CA VAL A 114 -16.90 12.15 16.63
C VAL A 114 -18.00 11.17 16.24
N ASP A 115 -17.81 10.43 15.14
CA ASP A 115 -18.79 9.46 14.67
C ASP A 115 -18.96 8.28 15.64
N TYR A 116 -17.88 7.74 16.21
CA TYR A 116 -17.99 6.68 17.22
C TYR A 116 -18.70 7.15 18.49
N ASP A 117 -18.51 8.40 18.92
CA ASP A 117 -19.24 8.96 20.05
C ASP A 117 -20.75 9.08 19.76
N LEU A 118 -21.11 9.48 18.54
CA LEU A 118 -22.51 9.52 18.09
C LEU A 118 -23.12 8.12 18.10
N VAL A 119 -22.45 7.12 17.52
CA VAL A 119 -22.90 5.72 17.53
C VAL A 119 -23.11 5.23 18.96
N ARG A 120 -22.12 5.44 19.84
CA ARG A 120 -22.20 5.04 21.26
C ARG A 120 -23.39 5.69 21.96
N LYS A 121 -23.70 6.95 21.67
CA LYS A 121 -24.87 7.67 22.21
C LYS A 121 -26.19 7.14 21.64
N MET A 122 -26.24 6.81 20.36
CA MET A 122 -27.44 6.24 19.72
C MET A 122 -27.69 4.78 20.13
N CYS A 123 -26.65 4.06 20.58
CA CYS A 123 -26.71 2.65 20.95
C CYS A 123 -26.00 2.39 22.31
N PRO A 124 -26.51 2.94 23.44
CA PRO A 124 -25.79 2.94 24.73
C PRO A 124 -25.56 1.55 25.34
N GLY A 125 -26.34 0.54 24.95
CA GLY A 125 -26.16 -0.85 25.39
C GLY A 125 -25.25 -1.69 24.49
N ASN A 126 -24.77 -1.15 23.35
CA ASN A 126 -23.97 -1.89 22.40
C ASN A 126 -22.50 -1.90 22.83
N ARG A 127 -21.99 -3.08 23.21
CA ARG A 127 -20.60 -3.27 23.64
C ARG A 127 -19.57 -2.95 22.56
N ASP A 128 -19.86 -3.24 21.30
CA ASP A 128 -18.98 -2.90 20.16
C ASP A 128 -18.86 -1.38 20.00
N ALA A 129 -19.96 -0.65 20.12
CA ALA A 129 -19.97 0.82 20.04
C ALA A 129 -19.10 1.46 21.11
N GLN A 130 -19.24 0.97 22.36
CA GLN A 130 -18.44 1.44 23.49
C GLN A 130 -16.96 1.13 23.28
N ALA A 131 -16.63 -0.11 22.90
CA ALA A 131 -15.24 -0.55 22.69
C ALA A 131 -14.56 0.25 21.57
N LYS A 132 -15.24 0.47 20.44
CA LYS A 132 -14.71 1.25 19.31
C LYS A 132 -14.48 2.71 19.69
N PHE A 133 -15.40 3.34 20.41
CA PHE A 133 -15.20 4.70 20.94
C PHE A 133 -14.00 4.79 21.88
N GLU A 134 -13.89 3.89 22.87
CA GLU A 134 -12.78 3.89 23.84
C GLU A 134 -11.42 3.67 23.17
N ALA A 135 -11.36 2.72 22.22
CA ALA A 135 -10.15 2.43 21.48
C ALA A 135 -9.74 3.61 20.58
N CYS A 136 -10.68 4.25 19.89
CA CYS A 136 -10.43 5.46 19.11
C CYS A 136 -9.98 6.63 20.02
N GLN A 137 -10.62 6.82 21.18
CA GLN A 137 -10.24 7.86 22.14
C GLN A 137 -8.82 7.65 22.67
N LYS A 138 -8.46 6.40 23.00
CA LYS A 138 -7.09 6.05 23.41
C LYS A 138 -6.08 6.37 22.31
N MET A 139 -6.42 6.11 21.06
CA MET A 139 -5.59 6.45 19.91
C MET A 139 -5.36 7.95 19.78
N VAL A 140 -6.43 8.75 19.80
CA VAL A 140 -6.34 10.21 19.71
C VAL A 140 -5.47 10.78 20.83
N ARG A 141 -5.62 10.27 22.06
CA ARG A 141 -4.78 10.67 23.20
C ARG A 141 -3.32 10.27 23.02
N ARG A 142 -3.06 9.05 22.55
CA ARG A 142 -1.69 8.56 22.29
C ARG A 142 -0.99 9.45 21.25
N ILE A 143 -1.65 9.74 20.13
CA ILE A 143 -1.09 10.57 19.06
C ILE A 143 -0.86 12.00 19.54
N ALA A 144 -1.79 12.56 20.33
CA ALA A 144 -1.60 13.88 20.92
C ALA A 144 -0.39 13.92 21.86
N PHE A 145 -0.18 12.85 22.65
CA PHE A 145 0.99 12.70 23.52
C PHE A 145 2.27 12.55 22.70
N GLU A 146 2.31 11.66 21.72
CA GLU A 146 3.44 11.45 20.79
C GLU A 146 3.83 12.77 20.08
N LYS A 147 2.86 13.55 19.64
CA LYS A 147 3.10 14.86 19.02
C LYS A 147 3.67 15.88 20.01
N ALA A 148 3.24 15.86 21.26
CA ALA A 148 3.75 16.75 22.30
C ALA A 148 5.19 16.41 22.71
N ILE A 149 5.55 15.12 22.77
CA ILE A 149 6.94 14.71 23.04
C ILE A 149 7.86 14.88 21.82
N ALA A 150 7.34 14.80 20.60
CA ALA A 150 8.12 15.01 19.39
C ALA A 150 8.64 16.45 19.26
N SER A 151 7.95 17.44 19.84
CA SER A 151 8.46 18.81 19.95
C SER A 151 9.57 18.97 21.00
N ASP A 152 9.68 18.05 21.98
CA ASP A 152 10.69 18.08 23.04
C ASP A 152 11.92 17.18 22.75
N HIS A 153 11.77 16.16 21.88
CA HIS A 153 12.80 15.13 21.58
C HIS A 153 13.30 15.13 20.13
N SER A 154 13.20 16.25 19.40
CA SER A 154 13.41 16.32 17.96
C SER A 154 14.85 16.07 17.44
N SER A 155 15.69 15.24 18.06
CA SER A 155 17.07 15.04 17.57
C SER A 155 17.76 13.70 17.87
N ILE A 156 17.18 12.76 18.61
CA ILE A 156 17.90 11.51 18.92
C ILE A 156 17.38 10.38 18.05
N SER A 157 18.23 9.86 17.17
CA SER A 157 17.89 8.75 16.29
C SER A 157 17.87 7.45 17.08
N VAL A 158 16.94 6.53 16.75
CA VAL A 158 16.87 5.23 17.44
C VAL A 158 18.18 4.48 17.23
N ALA A 159 18.79 4.63 16.05
CA ALA A 159 20.06 4.04 15.69
C ALA A 159 21.19 4.41 16.67
N ASP A 160 21.20 5.63 17.20
CA ASP A 160 22.28 6.12 18.07
C ASP A 160 22.28 5.43 19.45
N SER A 161 21.14 4.83 19.81
CA SER A 161 20.97 4.09 21.06
C SER A 161 21.24 2.58 20.93
N ILE A 162 21.65 2.11 19.76
CA ILE A 162 21.87 0.68 19.48
C ILE A 162 23.35 0.36 19.63
N LYS A 163 23.65 -0.56 20.52
CA LYS A 163 25.01 -1.06 20.79
C LYS A 163 25.07 -2.52 20.36
N LEU A 164 25.82 -2.80 19.30
CA LEU A 164 25.87 -4.15 18.70
C LEU A 164 26.53 -5.17 19.64
N GLU A 165 27.38 -4.71 20.55
CA GLU A 165 28.04 -5.47 21.60
C GLU A 165 27.08 -6.02 22.66
N ASP A 166 25.90 -5.41 22.84
CA ASP A 166 24.89 -5.86 23.81
C ASP A 166 24.17 -7.14 23.34
N PHE A 167 24.28 -7.50 22.05
CA PHE A 167 23.64 -8.67 21.48
C PHE A 167 24.63 -9.84 21.40
N VAL A 168 24.65 -10.65 22.47
CA VAL A 168 25.40 -11.91 22.52
C VAL A 168 24.75 -12.93 21.60
N ILE A 169 25.55 -13.57 20.74
CA ILE A 169 25.09 -14.66 19.88
C ILE A 169 25.17 -15.94 20.70
N GLU A 170 24.05 -16.67 20.79
CA GLU A 170 24.01 -17.93 21.51
C GLU A 170 24.82 -19.01 20.78
N SER A 171 25.50 -19.89 21.53
CA SER A 171 26.38 -20.91 20.95
C SER A 171 25.66 -21.94 20.07
N ASP A 172 24.34 -22.05 20.22
CA ASP A 172 23.47 -22.92 19.43
C ASP A 172 22.81 -22.21 18.24
N TYR A 173 23.09 -20.92 18.03
CA TYR A 173 22.67 -20.22 16.82
C TYR A 173 23.40 -20.77 15.59
N SER A 174 22.64 -21.39 14.70
CA SER A 174 23.12 -22.06 13.48
C SER A 174 22.65 -21.38 12.19
N GLY A 175 22.20 -20.12 12.30
CA GLY A 175 21.82 -19.32 11.14
C GLY A 175 23.00 -18.55 10.54
N PRO A 176 22.74 -17.68 9.56
CA PRO A 176 23.78 -16.92 8.86
C PRO A 176 24.52 -15.96 9.80
N HIS A 177 25.83 -15.84 9.59
CA HIS A 177 26.69 -14.94 10.36
C HIS A 177 27.22 -13.81 9.48
N LEU A 178 26.84 -12.57 9.79
CA LEU A 178 27.41 -11.39 9.14
C LEU A 178 28.64 -10.95 9.93
N GLU A 179 29.76 -11.63 9.71
CA GLU A 179 31.03 -11.35 10.41
C GLU A 179 31.67 -10.04 9.93
N GLU A 180 31.70 -9.82 8.61
CA GLU A 180 32.25 -8.61 8.00
C GLU A 180 31.27 -7.43 8.07
N GLU A 181 31.75 -6.22 7.73
CA GLU A 181 30.90 -5.02 7.62
C GLU A 181 30.03 -5.05 6.34
N SER A 182 30.48 -5.76 5.30
CA SER A 182 29.77 -5.91 4.02
C SER A 182 28.93 -7.18 3.98
N VAL A 183 27.76 -7.08 3.36
CA VAL A 183 26.92 -8.23 2.99
C VAL A 183 27.58 -8.99 1.85
N SER A 184 27.75 -10.31 1.99
CA SER A 184 28.28 -11.19 0.93
C SER A 184 27.17 -12.01 0.24
N VAL A 185 27.49 -12.65 -0.88
CA VAL A 185 26.55 -13.54 -1.58
C VAL A 185 26.21 -14.75 -0.71
N GLU A 186 27.20 -15.35 -0.08
CA GLU A 186 27.05 -16.52 0.80
C GLU A 186 26.13 -16.19 1.98
N PHE A 187 26.30 -15.02 2.61
CA PHE A 187 25.40 -14.56 3.67
C PHE A 187 23.95 -14.42 3.17
N MET A 188 23.76 -13.86 1.96
CA MET A 188 22.43 -13.71 1.38
C MET A 188 21.77 -15.06 1.11
N GLU A 189 22.51 -16.03 0.56
CA GLU A 189 22.03 -17.39 0.31
C GLU A 189 21.61 -18.08 1.62
N GLU A 190 22.45 -18.03 2.65
CA GLU A 190 22.17 -18.60 3.96
C GLU A 190 20.98 -17.92 4.66
N MET A 191 20.86 -16.60 4.55
CA MET A 191 19.74 -15.84 5.11
C MET A 191 18.42 -16.20 4.42
N ILE A 192 18.40 -16.27 3.08
CA ILE A 192 17.22 -16.68 2.32
C ILE A 192 16.84 -18.13 2.66
N ALA A 193 17.81 -19.04 2.77
CA ALA A 193 17.56 -20.42 3.18
C ALA A 193 16.95 -20.48 4.60
N THR A 194 17.51 -19.71 5.54
CA THR A 194 17.00 -19.59 6.91
C THR A 194 15.56 -19.10 6.95
N PHE A 195 15.22 -18.09 6.14
CA PHE A 195 13.86 -17.58 6.03
C PHE A 195 12.90 -18.58 5.38
N LYS A 196 13.32 -19.32 4.35
CA LYS A 196 12.53 -20.41 3.74
C LYS A 196 12.21 -21.53 4.73
N ASP A 197 13.13 -21.81 5.67
CA ASP A 197 12.93 -22.75 6.77
C ASP A 197 12.06 -22.20 7.92
N GLN A 198 11.48 -21.00 7.76
CA GLN A 198 10.74 -20.28 8.80
C GLN A 198 11.56 -20.01 10.07
N ARG A 199 12.89 -19.95 9.95
CA ARG A 199 13.80 -19.51 11.00
C ARG A 199 14.09 -18.02 10.86
N LYS A 200 14.61 -17.40 11.92
CA LYS A 200 14.91 -15.96 11.94
C LYS A 200 16.40 -15.67 11.89
N LEU A 201 16.74 -14.53 11.31
CA LEU A 201 18.07 -13.93 11.40
C LEU A 201 18.31 -13.51 12.87
N HIS A 202 19.53 -13.70 13.38
CA HIS A 202 19.86 -13.28 14.73
C HIS A 202 19.75 -11.75 14.88
N THR A 203 19.26 -11.29 16.03
CA THR A 203 18.97 -9.86 16.30
C THR A 203 20.17 -8.95 16.06
N LYS A 204 21.38 -9.42 16.38
CA LYS A 204 22.63 -8.67 16.12
C LYS A 204 22.81 -8.37 14.62
N TYR A 205 22.64 -9.38 13.77
CA TYR A 205 22.83 -9.25 12.32
C TYR A 205 21.70 -8.47 11.67
N ALA A 206 20.47 -8.64 12.17
CA ALA A 206 19.34 -7.79 11.80
C ALA A 206 19.68 -6.30 12.05
N TYR A 207 20.17 -5.94 13.24
CA TYR A 207 20.59 -4.56 13.51
C TYR A 207 21.80 -4.12 12.67
N LYS A 208 22.78 -4.99 12.39
CA LYS A 208 23.89 -4.65 11.47
C LYS A 208 23.36 -4.23 10.09
N ILE A 209 22.44 -5.00 9.51
CA ILE A 209 21.81 -4.66 8.21
C ILE A 209 21.07 -3.34 8.32
N LEU A 210 20.26 -3.14 9.36
CA LEU A 210 19.44 -1.93 9.53
C LEU A 210 20.30 -0.66 9.71
N LEU A 211 21.39 -0.75 10.47
CA LEU A 211 22.32 0.37 10.65
C LEU A 211 23.07 0.69 9.35
N ALA A 212 23.50 -0.34 8.61
CA ALA A 212 24.20 -0.17 7.34
C ALA A 212 23.28 0.45 6.26
N ILE A 213 22.06 -0.07 6.11
CA ILE A 213 21.11 0.46 5.11
C ILE A 213 20.65 1.87 5.47
N ARG A 214 20.49 2.19 6.76
CA ARG A 214 20.20 3.54 7.21
C ARG A 214 21.29 4.51 6.75
N LYS A 215 22.55 4.19 7.02
CA LYS A 215 23.70 5.00 6.60
C LYS A 215 23.71 5.20 5.08
N PHE A 216 23.42 4.15 4.32
CA PHE A 216 23.31 4.26 2.87
C PHE A 216 22.17 5.20 2.43
N LEU A 217 20.97 5.02 2.98
CA LEU A 217 19.77 5.73 2.53
C LEU A 217 19.76 7.22 2.93
N ILE A 218 20.53 7.63 3.94
CA ILE A 218 20.70 9.05 4.30
C ILE A 218 21.37 9.83 3.17
N GLU A 219 22.36 9.22 2.50
CA GLU A 219 23.22 9.90 1.51
C GLU A 219 22.57 10.02 0.12
N VAL A 220 21.53 9.23 -0.16
CA VAL A 220 20.89 9.25 -1.50
C VAL A 220 19.87 10.39 -1.63
N PRO A 221 19.62 10.92 -2.84
CA PRO A 221 18.59 11.92 -3.08
C PRO A 221 17.18 11.32 -3.04
N SER A 222 16.15 12.19 -2.98
CA SER A 222 14.74 11.75 -3.05
C SER A 222 14.32 11.24 -4.43
N LEU A 223 15.05 11.64 -5.48
CA LEU A 223 14.93 11.12 -6.84
C LEU A 223 16.29 10.62 -7.30
N ILE A 224 16.38 9.34 -7.65
CA ILE A 224 17.61 8.70 -8.14
C ILE A 224 17.56 8.61 -9.67
N ASN A 225 18.61 9.06 -10.34
CA ASN A 225 18.81 8.78 -11.77
C ASN A 225 19.53 7.43 -11.91
N VAL A 226 19.08 6.62 -12.86
CA VAL A 226 19.66 5.31 -13.17
C VAL A 226 20.06 5.32 -14.63
N GLU A 227 21.32 5.01 -14.90
CA GLU A 227 21.84 4.85 -16.25
C GLU A 227 21.98 3.36 -16.57
N VAL A 228 21.39 2.95 -17.69
CA VAL A 228 21.38 1.59 -18.22
C VAL A 228 22.09 1.63 -19.57
N PRO A 229 23.32 1.10 -19.66
CA PRO A 229 24.07 1.01 -20.90
C PRO A 229 23.33 0.27 -22.02
N ASP A 230 23.68 0.58 -23.26
CA ASP A 230 23.19 -0.14 -24.45
C ASP A 230 23.31 -1.65 -24.27
N LYS A 231 22.26 -2.39 -24.67
CA LYS A 231 22.17 -3.87 -24.57
C LYS A 231 22.15 -4.43 -23.16
N GLN A 232 22.44 -3.66 -22.12
CA GLN A 232 22.28 -4.11 -20.73
C GLN A 232 20.79 -4.16 -20.39
N LYS A 233 20.35 -5.32 -19.89
CA LYS A 233 18.98 -5.51 -19.41
C LYS A 233 18.78 -4.77 -18.09
N PHE A 234 17.59 -4.22 -17.88
CA PHE A 234 17.13 -3.73 -16.59
C PHE A 234 15.73 -4.27 -16.31
N THR A 235 15.44 -4.59 -15.06
CA THR A 235 14.11 -5.03 -14.64
C THR A 235 13.51 -4.09 -13.59
N ILE A 236 12.33 -3.55 -13.90
CA ILE A 236 11.47 -2.92 -12.91
C ILE A 236 10.53 -4.00 -12.41
N CYS A 237 10.69 -4.34 -11.14
CA CYS A 237 10.25 -5.62 -10.62
C CYS A 237 9.57 -5.50 -9.28
N GLY A 238 9.08 -6.67 -8.88
CA GLY A 238 9.09 -7.12 -7.51
C GLY A 238 9.88 -8.42 -7.25
N ASP A 239 10.81 -8.91 -8.11
CA ASP A 239 11.64 -10.12 -7.82
C ASP A 239 13.02 -10.22 -8.54
N VAL A 240 14.04 -10.98 -8.05
CA VAL A 240 15.51 -10.77 -8.32
C VAL A 240 16.25 -11.85 -9.20
N HIS A 241 17.37 -11.49 -9.87
CA HIS A 241 18.42 -12.33 -10.48
C HIS A 241 19.81 -11.64 -10.46
N GLU A 242 20.90 -12.41 -10.48
CA GLU A 242 22.26 -11.96 -10.12
C GLU A 242 23.01 -11.08 -11.14
N SER A 243 22.68 -11.16 -12.44
CA SER A 243 23.37 -10.39 -13.52
C SER A 243 22.54 -9.24 -14.07
N ASN A 244 21.40 -8.96 -13.44
CA ASN A 244 20.35 -8.10 -13.96
C ASN A 244 20.00 -7.06 -12.90
N PRO A 245 20.12 -5.74 -13.15
CA PRO A 245 19.73 -4.74 -12.19
C PRO A 245 18.21 -4.69 -11.97
N TYR A 246 17.81 -4.39 -10.73
CA TYR A 246 16.44 -4.42 -10.23
C TYR A 246 16.02 -3.09 -9.62
N LEU A 247 14.78 -2.67 -9.90
CA LEU A 247 14.08 -1.64 -9.15
C LEU A 247 12.79 -2.19 -8.54
N PHE A 248 12.72 -2.23 -7.20
CA PHE A 248 11.53 -2.55 -6.43
C PHE A 248 10.75 -1.28 -6.09
N ASN A 249 9.50 -1.19 -6.54
CA ASN A 249 8.75 0.08 -6.56
C ASN A 249 7.77 0.24 -5.37
N GLY A 250 8.28 0.13 -4.14
CA GLY A 250 7.52 0.31 -2.90
C GLY A 250 6.58 -0.84 -2.54
N ASP A 251 5.97 -0.73 -1.36
CA ASP A 251 5.04 -1.71 -0.76
C ASP A 251 5.68 -3.11 -0.60
N PHE A 252 6.79 -3.14 0.13
CA PHE A 252 7.55 -4.35 0.43
C PHE A 252 6.97 -5.14 1.61
N VAL A 253 6.20 -4.46 2.45
CA VAL A 253 5.72 -4.94 3.74
C VAL A 253 4.21 -4.73 3.88
N ASP A 254 3.66 -5.23 4.98
CA ASP A 254 2.23 -5.29 5.29
C ASP A 254 1.47 -6.32 4.46
N ARG A 255 0.29 -6.71 4.95
CA ARG A 255 -0.62 -7.71 4.34
C ARG A 255 -0.09 -9.12 4.36
N GLY A 256 1.02 -9.36 3.67
CA GLY A 256 1.74 -10.62 3.74
C GLY A 256 2.32 -10.82 5.14
N SER A 257 2.33 -12.07 5.60
CA SER A 257 2.82 -12.44 6.93
C SER A 257 4.31 -12.85 6.95
N PHE A 258 5.03 -12.46 5.89
CA PHE A 258 6.47 -12.68 5.69
C PHE A 258 7.17 -11.37 5.31
N SER A 259 6.67 -10.24 5.84
CA SER A 259 7.18 -8.91 5.52
C SER A 259 8.59 -8.70 6.05
N VAL A 260 8.91 -9.28 7.20
CA VAL A 260 10.25 -9.23 7.81
C VAL A 260 11.29 -9.91 6.92
N GLU A 261 11.00 -11.13 6.44
CA GLU A 261 11.89 -11.88 5.56
C GLU A 261 12.09 -11.13 4.24
N THR A 262 11.01 -10.57 3.69
CA THR A 262 11.04 -9.77 2.46
C THR A 262 11.95 -8.57 2.61
N ILE A 263 11.72 -7.70 3.61
CA ILE A 263 12.47 -6.45 3.73
C ILE A 263 13.95 -6.68 4.07
N PHE A 264 14.28 -7.69 4.88
CA PHE A 264 15.68 -8.04 5.15
C PHE A 264 16.39 -8.54 3.89
N THR A 265 15.69 -9.31 3.05
CA THR A 265 16.24 -9.76 1.75
C THR A 265 16.50 -8.58 0.82
N LEU A 266 15.55 -7.64 0.70
CA LEU A 266 15.71 -6.46 -0.15
C LEU A 266 16.84 -5.54 0.35
N PHE A 267 16.91 -5.28 1.66
CA PHE A 267 18.01 -4.49 2.24
C PHE A 267 19.36 -5.19 2.09
N GLY A 268 19.41 -6.51 2.25
CA GLY A 268 20.60 -7.30 2.01
C GLY A 268 21.10 -7.15 0.56
N PHE A 269 20.23 -7.33 -0.44
CA PHE A 269 20.61 -7.10 -1.85
C PHE A 269 20.96 -5.65 -2.13
N LYS A 270 20.31 -4.68 -1.48
CA LYS A 270 20.68 -3.27 -1.63
C LYS A 270 22.09 -2.98 -1.14
N LEU A 271 22.50 -3.60 -0.03
CA LEU A 271 23.84 -3.47 0.52
C LEU A 271 24.89 -4.25 -0.30
N LEU A 272 24.52 -5.41 -0.84
CA LEU A 272 25.38 -6.24 -1.69
C LEU A 272 25.60 -5.61 -3.07
N LEU A 273 24.54 -5.05 -3.67
CA LEU A 273 24.52 -4.55 -5.06
C LEU A 273 24.04 -3.08 -5.12
N PRO A 274 24.72 -2.12 -4.48
CA PRO A 274 24.20 -0.76 -4.28
C PRO A 274 23.92 0.02 -5.57
N ASN A 275 24.61 -0.32 -6.67
CA ASN A 275 24.45 0.31 -7.99
C ASN A 275 23.62 -0.51 -8.97
N HIS A 276 23.13 -1.70 -8.57
CA HIS A 276 22.33 -2.59 -9.41
C HIS A 276 21.02 -2.99 -8.76
N PHE A 277 20.80 -2.64 -7.49
CA PHE A 277 19.56 -2.89 -6.77
C PHE A 277 19.00 -1.57 -6.25
N PHE A 278 17.76 -1.25 -6.64
CA PHE A 278 17.10 0.02 -6.39
C PHE A 278 15.76 -0.21 -5.71
N MET A 279 15.36 0.74 -4.87
CA MET A 279 14.15 0.64 -4.05
C MET A 279 13.50 2.02 -3.95
N SER A 280 12.22 2.12 -4.30
CA SER A 280 11.40 3.31 -4.05
C SER A 280 10.54 3.09 -2.80
N ARG A 281 10.21 4.15 -2.07
CA ARG A 281 9.22 4.13 -1.01
C ARG A 281 7.82 3.94 -1.59
N GLY A 282 7.01 3.06 -1.00
CA GLY A 282 5.58 2.96 -1.20
C GLY A 282 4.78 3.59 -0.06
N ASN A 283 3.45 3.57 -0.15
CA ASN A 283 2.62 4.08 0.93
C ASN A 283 2.67 3.16 2.17
N HIS A 284 2.92 1.87 1.99
CA HIS A 284 3.07 0.91 3.08
C HIS A 284 4.39 1.04 3.85
N GLU A 285 5.41 1.73 3.33
CA GLU A 285 6.60 2.10 4.11
C GLU A 285 6.33 3.37 4.97
N SER A 286 5.24 3.33 5.75
CA SER A 286 4.81 4.41 6.64
C SER A 286 4.24 3.88 7.96
N ASP A 287 4.40 4.68 9.02
CA ASP A 287 4.09 4.30 10.40
C ASP A 287 2.64 3.85 10.59
N VAL A 288 1.70 4.62 10.03
CA VAL A 288 0.27 4.32 10.14
C VAL A 288 -0.06 3.01 9.42
N MET A 289 0.44 2.83 8.20
CA MET A 289 0.16 1.61 7.44
C MET A 289 0.72 0.40 8.18
N ASN A 290 1.95 0.46 8.67
CA ASN A 290 2.58 -0.65 9.40
C ASN A 290 1.87 -1.00 10.71
N LYS A 291 1.36 0.02 11.42
CA LYS A 291 0.53 -0.16 12.62
C LYS A 291 -0.80 -0.85 12.31
N MET A 292 -1.38 -0.62 11.14
CA MET A 292 -2.66 -1.21 10.76
C MET A 292 -2.50 -2.59 10.12
N TYR A 293 -1.59 -2.74 9.16
CA TYR A 293 -1.57 -3.84 8.19
C TYR A 293 -0.53 -4.93 8.44
N GLY A 294 0.14 -4.88 9.59
CA GLY A 294 0.80 -6.06 10.16
C GLY A 294 2.30 -5.97 10.31
N PHE A 295 3.00 -5.10 9.59
CA PHE A 295 4.45 -5.07 9.65
C PHE A 295 4.97 -4.71 11.05
N GLU A 296 4.38 -3.70 11.71
CA GLU A 296 4.80 -3.33 13.07
C GLU A 296 4.58 -4.50 14.05
N GLY A 297 3.44 -5.19 13.92
CA GLY A 297 3.12 -6.37 14.73
C GLY A 297 4.07 -7.53 14.47
N GLU A 298 4.43 -7.76 13.21
CA GLU A 298 5.34 -8.83 12.79
C GLU A 298 6.75 -8.58 13.32
N VAL A 299 7.27 -7.36 13.18
CA VAL A 299 8.59 -6.98 13.72
C VAL A 299 8.61 -7.10 15.24
N LYS A 300 7.56 -6.68 15.95
CA LYS A 300 7.44 -6.84 17.40
C LYS A 300 7.38 -8.30 17.83
N SER A 301 6.72 -9.15 17.04
CA SER A 301 6.61 -10.58 17.31
C SER A 301 7.93 -11.32 17.07
N LYS A 302 8.66 -10.99 16.00
CA LYS A 302 9.90 -11.68 15.62
C LYS A 302 11.14 -11.11 16.32
N TYR A 303 11.11 -9.82 16.66
CA TYR A 303 12.20 -9.06 17.28
C TYR A 303 11.72 -8.20 18.47
N SER A 304 11.54 -6.89 18.27
CA SER A 304 11.28 -5.94 19.36
C SER A 304 10.60 -4.66 18.86
N ALA A 305 9.96 -3.92 19.78
CA ALA A 305 9.39 -2.60 19.49
C ALA A 305 10.45 -1.59 19.03
N LYS A 306 11.65 -1.62 19.62
CA LYS A 306 12.77 -0.76 19.23
C LYS A 306 13.20 -0.99 17.78
N MET A 307 13.16 -2.24 17.30
CA MET A 307 13.43 -2.55 15.90
C MET A 307 12.34 -2.00 14.97
N ALA A 308 11.07 -2.07 15.38
CA ALA A 308 9.97 -1.48 14.62
C ALA A 308 10.12 0.04 14.47
N GLU A 309 10.52 0.74 15.55
CA GLU A 309 10.82 2.17 15.50
C GLU A 309 11.99 2.49 14.57
N LEU A 310 13.05 1.67 14.57
CA LEU A 310 14.18 1.82 13.64
C LEU A 310 13.77 1.61 12.18
N PHE A 311 12.90 0.63 11.89
CA PHE A 311 12.36 0.45 10.54
C PHE A 311 11.58 1.70 10.09
N THR A 312 10.70 2.24 10.94
CA THR A 312 9.98 3.49 10.65
C THR A 312 10.93 4.65 10.34
N GLU A 313 12.03 4.76 11.09
CA GLU A 313 13.08 5.76 10.82
C GLU A 313 13.74 5.51 9.45
N ILE A 314 14.13 4.27 9.14
CA ILE A 314 14.79 3.89 7.89
C ILE A 314 13.88 4.13 6.68
N PHE A 315 12.60 3.78 6.78
CA PHE A 315 11.62 4.00 5.71
C PHE A 315 11.44 5.47 5.35
N ASN A 316 11.69 6.40 6.29
CA ASN A 316 11.70 7.83 5.98
C ASN A 316 12.85 8.25 5.04
N TYR A 317 13.93 7.47 4.98
CA TYR A 317 15.06 7.75 4.10
C TYR A 317 14.96 7.06 2.72
N LEU A 318 13.98 6.18 2.48
CA LEU A 318 13.79 5.56 1.17
C LEU A 318 13.54 6.61 0.08
N PRO A 319 14.23 6.55 -1.09
CA PRO A 319 13.96 7.40 -2.24
C PRO A 319 12.49 7.35 -2.65
N LEU A 320 11.94 8.46 -3.14
CA LEU A 320 10.52 8.53 -3.51
C LEU A 320 10.27 8.03 -4.94
N CYS A 321 11.25 8.15 -5.82
CA CYS A 321 11.11 7.79 -7.24
C CYS A 321 12.47 7.63 -7.93
N HIS A 322 12.42 7.10 -9.16
CA HIS A 322 13.58 6.90 -10.01
C HIS A 322 13.32 7.46 -11.41
N VAL A 323 14.39 7.88 -12.09
CA VAL A 323 14.38 8.22 -13.52
C VAL A 323 15.43 7.38 -14.21
N ILE A 324 15.02 6.56 -15.18
CA ILE A 324 15.90 5.64 -15.90
C ILE A 324 16.22 6.20 -17.29
N ASN A 325 17.51 6.29 -17.63
CA ASN A 325 18.06 6.86 -18.86
C ASN A 325 17.47 8.22 -19.22
N SER A 326 17.14 9.04 -18.19
CA SER A 326 16.45 10.33 -18.37
C SER A 326 15.13 10.25 -19.17
N LYS A 327 14.50 9.06 -19.26
CA LYS A 327 13.34 8.82 -20.14
C LYS A 327 12.18 8.10 -19.47
N ILE A 328 12.42 7.25 -18.47
CA ILE A 328 11.37 6.50 -17.79
C ILE A 328 11.25 7.01 -16.36
N PHE A 329 10.09 7.56 -15.99
CA PHE A 329 9.83 7.96 -14.62
C PHE A 329 9.13 6.83 -13.85
N VAL A 330 9.65 6.47 -12.67
CA VAL A 330 9.13 5.38 -11.86
C VAL A 330 8.81 5.87 -10.45
N CYS A 331 7.55 5.75 -10.03
CA CYS A 331 7.08 6.11 -8.70
C CYS A 331 6.07 5.06 -8.19
N HIS A 332 5.85 4.97 -6.89
CA HIS A 332 4.91 3.98 -6.36
C HIS A 332 3.45 4.28 -6.74
N GLY A 333 2.92 5.44 -6.33
CA GLY A 333 1.57 5.93 -6.57
C GLY A 333 1.42 6.51 -7.97
N GLY A 334 1.60 7.82 -8.12
CA GLY A 334 1.43 8.45 -9.42
C GLY A 334 1.81 9.92 -9.48
N LEU A 335 1.09 10.66 -10.34
CA LEU A 335 1.37 12.06 -10.63
C LEU A 335 0.62 13.03 -9.71
N PHE A 336 0.88 14.31 -9.94
CA PHE A 336 0.64 15.39 -9.00
C PHE A 336 -0.65 16.14 -9.25
N LYS A 337 -1.24 16.65 -8.16
CA LYS A 337 -2.33 17.63 -8.23
C LYS A 337 -1.89 18.99 -8.77
N GLU A 338 -0.63 19.35 -8.55
CA GLU A 338 -0.05 20.60 -9.04
C GLU A 338 0.54 20.41 -10.45
N ASP A 339 0.15 21.28 -11.39
CA ASP A 339 0.85 21.39 -12.67
C ASP A 339 2.28 21.95 -12.49
N GLY A 340 3.17 21.67 -13.46
CA GLY A 340 4.53 22.22 -13.48
C GLY A 340 5.49 21.59 -12.46
N VAL A 341 5.17 20.42 -11.91
CA VAL A 341 6.13 19.66 -11.10
C VAL A 341 7.25 19.13 -11.98
N THR A 342 8.48 19.57 -11.70
CA THR A 342 9.69 19.13 -12.41
C THR A 342 10.45 18.07 -11.63
N LEU A 343 11.31 17.29 -12.31
CA LEU A 343 12.21 16.32 -11.67
C LEU A 343 13.06 16.97 -10.55
N GLU A 344 13.46 18.23 -10.74
CA GLU A 344 14.25 18.97 -9.74
C GLU A 344 13.42 19.34 -8.49
N LYS A 345 12.13 19.67 -8.65
CA LYS A 345 11.21 19.90 -7.51
C LYS A 345 11.02 18.61 -6.71
N ILE A 346 10.93 17.47 -7.39
CA ILE A 346 10.84 16.15 -6.75
C ILE A 346 12.15 15.83 -5.99
N ARG A 347 13.31 16.03 -6.62
CA ARG A 347 14.62 15.80 -6.02
C ARG A 347 14.84 16.57 -4.72
N LYS A 348 14.32 17.80 -4.64
CA LYS A 348 14.38 18.69 -3.45
C LYS A 348 13.33 18.41 -2.38
N THR A 349 12.38 17.48 -2.62
CA THR A 349 11.35 17.15 -1.64
C THR A 349 11.98 16.51 -0.41
N ASN A 350 11.77 17.10 0.77
CA ASN A 350 12.23 16.54 2.04
C ASN A 350 11.43 15.28 2.38
N ARG A 351 12.06 14.11 2.15
CA ARG A 351 11.44 12.80 2.35
C ARG A 351 11.56 12.24 3.77
N ASN A 352 12.49 12.75 4.58
CA ASN A 352 12.79 12.22 5.92
C ASN A 352 11.72 12.60 6.96
N ARG A 353 10.53 12.04 6.77
CA ARG A 353 9.31 12.28 7.54
C ARG A 353 8.26 11.25 7.14
N GLN A 354 7.20 11.17 7.93
CA GLN A 354 5.97 10.51 7.49
C GLN A 354 5.36 11.27 6.30
N PRO A 355 4.69 10.55 5.36
CA PRO A 355 4.00 11.18 4.25
C PRO A 355 2.99 12.23 4.75
N PRO A 356 2.99 13.46 4.19
CA PRO A 356 1.92 14.43 4.45
C PRO A 356 0.56 13.97 3.91
N GLU A 357 -0.49 14.69 4.30
CA GLU A 357 -1.84 14.51 3.73
C GLU A 357 -1.94 15.03 2.28
N ASP A 358 -1.05 15.92 1.85
CA ASP A 358 -1.02 16.54 0.52
C ASP A 358 0.40 16.84 -0.01
N GLY A 359 0.48 17.26 -1.27
CA GLY A 359 1.73 17.67 -1.93
C GLY A 359 2.50 16.53 -2.59
N ILE A 360 3.67 16.85 -3.16
CA ILE A 360 4.46 15.95 -4.02
C ILE A 360 4.72 14.58 -3.39
N MET A 361 5.11 14.54 -2.12
CA MET A 361 5.39 13.28 -1.43
C MET A 361 4.13 12.44 -1.23
N CYS A 362 2.97 13.06 -0.98
CA CYS A 362 1.70 12.35 -0.88
C CYS A 362 1.32 11.75 -2.24
N ASP A 363 1.33 12.57 -3.30
CA ASP A 363 0.91 12.17 -4.64
C ASP A 363 1.79 11.04 -5.22
N LEU A 364 3.12 11.09 -5.01
CA LEU A 364 4.05 10.03 -5.42
C LEU A 364 3.75 8.67 -4.80
N LEU A 365 3.08 8.65 -3.64
CA LEU A 365 2.81 7.43 -2.88
C LEU A 365 1.36 6.98 -3.00
N TRP A 366 0.41 7.87 -3.34
CA TRP A 366 -1.03 7.61 -3.21
C TRP A 366 -1.88 7.88 -4.45
N SER A 367 -1.39 8.61 -5.45
CA SER A 367 -2.21 8.95 -6.62
C SER A 367 -2.43 7.76 -7.55
N ASP A 368 -3.59 7.69 -8.18
CA ASP A 368 -3.98 6.65 -9.16
C ASP A 368 -4.29 7.28 -10.53
N PRO A 369 -4.02 6.59 -11.66
CA PRO A 369 -4.47 7.05 -12.97
C PRO A 369 -6.01 6.97 -13.12
N GLN A 370 -6.56 7.81 -14.00
CA GLN A 370 -7.97 7.72 -14.44
C GLN A 370 -8.08 7.93 -15.94
N GLU A 371 -9.04 7.27 -16.59
CA GLU A 371 -9.23 7.41 -18.05
C GLU A 371 -9.81 8.77 -18.47
N MET A 372 -10.50 9.45 -17.54
CA MET A 372 -11.07 10.78 -17.81
C MET A 372 -10.00 11.87 -17.75
N VAL A 373 -10.11 12.87 -18.64
CA VAL A 373 -9.26 14.07 -18.63
C VAL A 373 -9.42 14.86 -17.33
N GLY A 374 -8.32 15.44 -16.84
CA GLY A 374 -8.26 16.30 -15.67
C GLY A 374 -7.94 15.56 -14.38
N TYR A 375 -8.54 16.03 -13.28
CA TYR A 375 -8.31 15.51 -11.93
C TYR A 375 -9.63 15.12 -11.27
N SER A 376 -9.60 14.07 -10.45
CA SER A 376 -10.70 13.76 -9.53
C SER A 376 -10.18 13.51 -8.12
N PRO A 377 -11.03 13.65 -7.09
CA PRO A 377 -10.70 13.15 -5.75
C PRO A 377 -10.28 11.68 -5.80
N SER A 378 -9.26 11.30 -5.03
CA SER A 378 -8.82 9.91 -4.95
C SER A 378 -9.92 9.02 -4.36
N LYS A 379 -10.12 7.84 -4.95
CA LYS A 379 -11.00 6.80 -4.40
C LYS A 379 -10.54 6.33 -3.00
N ARG A 380 -9.26 6.54 -2.70
CA ARG A 380 -8.61 6.19 -1.43
C ARG A 380 -8.81 7.27 -0.37
N GLY A 381 -9.22 8.49 -0.75
CA GLY A 381 -9.41 9.61 0.19
C GLY A 381 -8.10 10.35 0.57
N VAL A 382 -7.00 9.99 -0.08
CA VAL A 382 -5.66 10.59 0.01
C VAL A 382 -5.01 10.53 -1.38
N GLY A 383 -4.22 11.54 -1.76
CA GLY A 383 -3.76 11.73 -3.14
C GLY A 383 -4.87 12.16 -4.09
N ILE A 384 -4.66 11.95 -5.40
CA ILE A 384 -5.62 12.31 -6.46
C ILE A 384 -5.78 11.19 -7.49
N GLN A 385 -6.83 11.29 -8.31
CA GLN A 385 -6.86 10.64 -9.60
C GLN A 385 -6.42 11.61 -10.69
N PHE A 386 -5.54 11.18 -11.61
CA PHE A 386 -5.00 12.03 -12.69
C PHE A 386 -5.26 11.45 -14.09
N GLY A 387 -5.69 12.30 -15.01
CA GLY A 387 -6.04 11.94 -16.37
C GLY A 387 -4.86 11.83 -17.36
N PRO A 388 -5.15 11.43 -18.61
CA PRO A 388 -4.16 11.33 -19.68
C PRO A 388 -3.48 12.66 -20.02
N ASP A 389 -4.19 13.78 -19.91
CA ASP A 389 -3.67 15.13 -20.12
C ASP A 389 -2.61 15.51 -19.07
N VAL A 390 -2.81 15.12 -17.81
CA VAL A 390 -1.84 15.33 -16.72
C VAL A 390 -0.56 14.55 -16.99
N THR A 391 -0.71 13.29 -17.39
CA THR A 391 0.43 12.43 -17.77
C THR A 391 1.18 13.03 -18.94
N GLN A 392 0.46 13.45 -20.00
CA GLN A 392 1.08 14.05 -21.17
C GLN A 392 1.84 15.33 -20.84
N ARG A 393 1.26 16.23 -20.02
CA ARG A 393 1.92 17.47 -19.60
C ARG A 393 3.19 17.18 -18.81
N PHE A 394 3.13 16.29 -17.81
CA PHE A 394 4.29 15.94 -16.99
C PHE A 394 5.43 15.34 -17.82
N LEU A 395 5.10 14.44 -18.75
CA LEU A 395 6.09 13.81 -19.62
C LEU A 395 6.75 14.83 -20.56
N ALA A 396 5.95 15.72 -21.16
CA ALA A 396 6.46 16.76 -22.06
C ALA A 396 7.36 17.77 -21.32
N GLU A 397 6.95 18.23 -20.14
CA GLU A 397 7.69 19.20 -19.33
C GLU A 397 9.06 18.66 -18.89
N ASN A 398 9.17 17.34 -18.69
CA ASN A 398 10.38 16.70 -18.16
C ASN A 398 11.15 15.87 -19.20
N ASP A 399 10.79 15.93 -20.49
CA ASP A 399 11.39 15.17 -21.60
C ASP A 399 11.44 13.65 -21.35
N LEU A 400 10.32 13.08 -20.90
CA LEU A 400 10.15 11.67 -20.58
C LEU A 400 9.27 10.94 -21.61
N LEU A 401 9.44 9.62 -21.72
CA LEU A 401 8.66 8.75 -22.61
C LEU A 401 7.36 8.28 -21.97
N TYR A 402 7.44 7.76 -20.73
CA TYR A 402 6.29 7.21 -20.00
C TYR A 402 6.57 7.11 -18.50
N VAL A 403 5.49 6.91 -17.75
CA VAL A 403 5.48 6.65 -16.30
C VAL A 403 5.27 5.16 -16.04
N VAL A 404 6.02 4.61 -15.09
CA VAL A 404 5.76 3.29 -14.49
C VAL A 404 5.37 3.50 -13.03
N ARG A 405 4.28 2.83 -12.61
CA ARG A 405 3.75 2.89 -11.26
C ARG A 405 3.21 1.55 -10.77
N SER A 406 2.89 1.44 -9.47
CA SER A 406 2.52 0.17 -8.81
C SER A 406 1.17 0.22 -8.09
N HIS A 407 1.05 0.40 -6.75
CA HIS A 407 -0.13 0.71 -5.88
C HIS A 407 -1.53 0.05 -6.10
N GLU A 408 -1.86 -0.47 -7.27
CA GLU A 408 -3.15 -1.03 -7.65
C GLU A 408 -2.96 -2.46 -8.12
N VAL A 409 -3.73 -3.39 -7.54
CA VAL A 409 -3.78 -4.77 -7.99
C VAL A 409 -4.39 -4.81 -9.39
N LYS A 410 -3.76 -5.54 -10.31
CA LYS A 410 -4.26 -5.77 -11.68
C LYS A 410 -4.40 -7.27 -11.95
N PRO A 411 -5.45 -7.73 -12.65
CA PRO A 411 -5.68 -9.16 -12.89
C PRO A 411 -4.50 -9.91 -13.51
N ASP A 412 -3.86 -9.33 -14.53
CA ASP A 412 -2.67 -9.92 -15.17
C ASP A 412 -1.33 -9.40 -14.57
N GLY A 413 -1.40 -8.71 -13.44
CA GLY A 413 -0.25 -8.07 -12.79
C GLY A 413 0.15 -6.74 -13.42
N TYR A 414 -0.47 -6.32 -14.53
CA TYR A 414 -0.20 -5.02 -15.14
C TYR A 414 -1.42 -4.44 -15.86
N GLU A 415 -1.35 -3.14 -16.15
CA GLU A 415 -2.29 -2.44 -17.03
C GLU A 415 -1.59 -1.26 -17.72
N SER A 416 -1.97 -1.00 -18.98
CA SER A 416 -1.51 0.15 -19.75
C SER A 416 -2.60 1.22 -19.79
N HIS A 417 -2.29 2.41 -19.30
CA HIS A 417 -3.18 3.56 -19.23
C HIS A 417 -2.71 4.67 -20.17
N HIS A 418 -3.60 5.62 -20.43
CA HIS A 418 -3.27 6.91 -21.07
C HIS A 418 -2.48 6.73 -22.37
N GLU A 419 -2.97 5.85 -23.25
CA GLU A 419 -2.35 5.54 -24.56
C GLU A 419 -0.90 5.02 -24.45
N GLY A 420 -0.62 4.20 -23.42
CA GLY A 420 0.70 3.60 -23.21
C GLY A 420 1.73 4.52 -22.56
N LYS A 421 1.30 5.67 -22.03
CA LYS A 421 2.16 6.65 -21.34
C LYS A 421 2.19 6.48 -19.82
N CYS A 422 1.29 5.67 -19.25
CA CYS A 422 1.30 5.32 -17.83
C CYS A 422 1.09 3.81 -17.70
N TRP A 423 1.97 3.12 -16.99
CA TRP A 423 1.93 1.67 -16.81
C TRP A 423 1.80 1.32 -15.34
N THR A 424 0.79 0.54 -14.99
CA THR A 424 0.67 -0.06 -13.68
C THR A 424 1.31 -1.44 -13.68
N ILE A 425 2.20 -1.72 -12.72
CA ILE A 425 2.89 -3.00 -12.52
C ILE A 425 2.75 -3.43 -11.06
N PHE A 426 2.24 -4.64 -10.86
CA PHE A 426 1.95 -5.22 -9.56
C PHE A 426 2.57 -6.61 -9.46
N SER A 427 3.42 -6.84 -8.47
CA SER A 427 4.27 -8.03 -8.40
C SER A 427 3.92 -9.00 -7.26
N ALA A 428 2.76 -8.83 -6.62
CA ALA A 428 2.24 -9.78 -5.63
C ALA A 428 1.14 -10.66 -6.26
N PRO A 429 1.49 -11.83 -6.83
CA PRO A 429 0.48 -12.75 -7.36
C PRO A 429 -0.39 -13.31 -6.24
N ASN A 430 -1.64 -13.65 -6.57
CA ASN A 430 -2.68 -14.09 -5.64
C ASN A 430 -2.72 -13.23 -4.38
N TYR A 431 -2.86 -11.92 -4.55
CA TYR A 431 -2.76 -10.95 -3.46
C TYR A 431 -3.67 -11.34 -2.30
N CYS A 432 -3.11 -11.30 -1.08
CA CYS A 432 -3.77 -11.70 0.17
C CYS A 432 -4.44 -13.08 0.10
N ASP A 433 -3.88 -14.03 -0.65
CA ASP A 433 -4.35 -15.41 -0.83
C ASP A 433 -5.80 -15.54 -1.36
N THR A 434 -6.37 -14.45 -1.88
CA THR A 434 -7.82 -14.36 -2.15
C THR A 434 -8.15 -13.76 -3.50
N ILE A 435 -7.31 -12.86 -4.03
CA ILE A 435 -7.66 -12.13 -5.26
C ILE A 435 -7.45 -12.96 -6.52
N GLY A 436 -6.48 -13.89 -6.53
CA GLY A 436 -6.19 -14.74 -7.70
C GLY A 436 -5.62 -13.99 -8.92
N ASN A 437 -5.07 -12.78 -8.74
CA ASN A 437 -4.36 -12.06 -9.78
C ASN A 437 -2.99 -12.69 -10.08
N LYS A 438 -2.43 -12.41 -11.26
CA LYS A 438 -1.01 -12.64 -11.55
C LYS A 438 -0.15 -11.51 -10.96
N GLY A 439 1.14 -11.78 -10.81
CA GLY A 439 2.17 -10.77 -10.66
C GLY A 439 2.75 -10.41 -12.03
N ALA A 440 3.37 -9.25 -12.17
CA ALA A 440 4.13 -8.90 -13.36
C ALA A 440 5.38 -8.06 -13.06
N PHE A 441 6.27 -7.98 -14.05
CA PHE A 441 7.44 -7.09 -14.05
C PHE A 441 7.75 -6.57 -15.47
N ILE A 442 8.46 -5.45 -15.57
CA ILE A 442 8.92 -4.87 -16.85
C ILE A 442 10.40 -5.16 -17.06
N THR A 443 10.77 -5.48 -18.29
CA THR A 443 12.16 -5.50 -18.76
C THR A 443 12.36 -4.59 -19.96
N PHE A 444 13.55 -4.01 -20.07
CA PHE A 444 14.03 -3.30 -21.26
C PHE A 444 15.55 -3.40 -21.34
N THR A 445 16.13 -2.94 -22.44
CA THR A 445 17.58 -2.72 -22.58
C THR A 445 17.86 -1.24 -22.77
N GLY A 446 19.07 -0.77 -22.44
CA GLY A 446 19.42 0.66 -22.53
C GLY A 446 19.18 1.31 -23.90
N ASP A 447 19.28 0.52 -24.97
CA ASP A 447 19.06 0.89 -26.37
C ASP A 447 17.61 0.69 -26.86
N SER A 448 16.73 0.13 -26.02
CA SER A 448 15.34 -0.17 -26.36
C SER A 448 14.42 0.06 -25.16
N LEU A 449 14.22 1.33 -24.82
CA LEU A 449 13.40 1.76 -23.67
C LEU A 449 11.88 1.70 -23.91
N TYR A 450 11.43 1.69 -25.17
CA TYR A 450 10.00 1.66 -25.52
C TYR A 450 9.72 0.79 -26.76
N PRO A 451 8.58 0.05 -26.80
CA PRO A 451 7.63 -0.17 -25.72
C PRO A 451 8.21 -1.06 -24.60
N PRO A 452 7.74 -0.93 -23.35
CA PRO A 452 8.18 -1.80 -22.27
C PRO A 452 7.79 -3.26 -22.55
N LYS A 453 8.67 -4.21 -22.20
CA LYS A 453 8.34 -5.65 -22.28
C LYS A 453 7.83 -6.10 -20.91
N VAL A 454 6.56 -6.45 -20.83
CA VAL A 454 5.93 -6.93 -19.59
C VAL A 454 5.90 -8.45 -19.55
N HIS A 455 6.17 -9.01 -18.38
CA HIS A 455 6.15 -10.45 -18.12
C HIS A 455 5.28 -10.73 -16.91
N SER A 456 4.26 -11.57 -17.05
CA SER A 456 3.41 -12.00 -15.95
C SER A 456 3.86 -13.34 -15.37
N PHE A 457 3.57 -13.57 -14.09
CA PHE A 457 3.89 -14.80 -13.36
C PHE A 457 2.80 -15.12 -12.33
N GLU A 458 2.68 -16.40 -11.97
CA GLU A 458 1.68 -16.91 -11.04
C GLU A 458 2.24 -17.02 -9.61
N ALA A 459 1.34 -17.17 -8.63
CA ALA A 459 1.73 -17.39 -7.24
C ALA A 459 2.39 -18.76 -7.04
N VAL A 460 3.24 -18.84 -6.02
CA VAL A 460 3.90 -20.09 -5.60
C VAL A 460 3.41 -20.50 -4.20
N PRO A 461 3.47 -21.79 -3.84
CA PRO A 461 3.14 -22.23 -2.49
C PRO A 461 4.03 -21.57 -1.43
N HIS A 462 3.45 -21.22 -0.29
CA HIS A 462 4.14 -20.71 0.89
C HIS A 462 3.64 -21.42 2.16
N PRO A 463 4.35 -21.33 3.30
CA PRO A 463 3.89 -21.89 4.56
C PRO A 463 2.50 -21.39 4.97
N THR A 464 1.76 -22.20 5.74
CA THR A 464 0.38 -21.93 6.16
C THR A 464 0.30 -20.86 7.26
N VAL A 465 0.64 -19.63 6.92
CA VAL A 465 0.45 -18.43 7.75
C VAL A 465 -0.52 -17.52 7.00
N ARG A 466 -1.67 -17.23 7.61
CA ARG A 466 -2.70 -16.41 6.95
C ARG A 466 -2.19 -14.99 6.72
N PRO A 467 -2.63 -14.31 5.65
CA PRO A 467 -2.42 -12.88 5.50
C PRO A 467 -2.92 -12.13 6.74
N MET A 468 -2.27 -11.01 7.06
CA MET A 468 -2.68 -10.13 8.16
C MET A 468 -2.63 -10.78 9.55
N GLN A 469 -1.87 -11.87 9.72
CA GLN A 469 -1.74 -12.60 10.99
C GLN A 469 -1.27 -11.70 12.16
N TYR A 470 -0.41 -10.74 11.85
CA TYR A 470 0.19 -9.81 12.82
C TYR A 470 -0.47 -8.44 12.85
N ALA A 471 -1.54 -8.26 12.07
CA ALA A 471 -2.17 -6.98 11.91
C ALA A 471 -2.97 -6.58 13.15
N SER A 472 -3.08 -5.27 13.36
CA SER A 472 -3.58 -4.73 14.63
C SER A 472 -5.07 -5.01 14.81
N SER A 473 -5.52 -5.04 16.07
CA SER A 473 -6.94 -4.94 16.38
C SER A 473 -7.59 -3.69 15.79
N MET A 474 -6.82 -2.70 15.32
CA MET A 474 -7.36 -1.59 14.53
C MET A 474 -8.12 -2.04 13.26
N LEU A 475 -7.82 -3.21 12.69
CA LEU A 475 -8.65 -3.76 11.61
C LEU A 475 -10.06 -4.12 12.04
N SER A 476 -10.30 -4.36 13.33
CA SER A 476 -11.67 -4.53 13.85
C SER A 476 -12.52 -3.26 13.68
N PHE A 477 -11.89 -2.10 13.48
CA PHE A 477 -12.64 -0.91 13.08
C PHE A 477 -13.17 -1.03 11.65
N LEU A 478 -12.55 -1.81 10.78
CA LEU A 478 -12.98 -2.02 9.40
C LEU A 478 -13.99 -3.16 9.25
N SER A 479 -14.29 -3.91 10.32
CA SER A 479 -15.34 -4.95 10.37
C SER A 479 -16.68 -4.44 10.86
#